data_AF-A0A8T6N6S3-F1
#
_entry.id   AF-A0A8T6N6S3-F1
#
_cell.length_a   1.000
_cell.length_b   1.000
_cell.length_c   1.000
_cell.angle_alpha   90.00
_cell.angle_beta   90.00
_cell.angle_gamma   90.00
#
_symmetry.space_group_name_H-M   'P 1'
#
loop_
_entity.id
_entity.type
_entity.pdbx_description
1 polymer ?
#
loop_
_entity_poly.entity_id
_entity_poly.type
_entity_poly.pdbx_seq_one_letter_code
_entity_poly.pdbx_strand_id
1 'polypeptide(L)'
;MKFRLRPEYHDRAPKMSVTLNEDVLFDAEVVEARDFEQDLELEDESTYKLRFNLYDKQDKDTVVDQDGNIVKDQTINITGIKFDDIAIDSILPWKIDWFYYSHDGTRTPFYDTMGRNGSSVITFKTPLYDWLLENL
;
A
#
# COMPACT_ATOMS: atom_id res chain seq x y z
N MET A 1 13.22 1.75 -5.81
CA MET A 1 11.74 1.78 -5.65
C MET A 1 11.30 3.16 -5.15
N LYS A 2 10.19 3.69 -5.67
CA LYS A 2 9.59 4.95 -5.25
C LYS A 2 8.10 4.78 -4.97
N PHE A 3 7.56 5.50 -4.00
CA PHE A 3 6.11 5.63 -3.77
C PHE A 3 5.83 6.85 -2.91
N ARG A 4 4.57 7.26 -2.84
CA ARG A 4 4.12 8.34 -1.96
C ARG A 4 2.97 7.89 -1.08
N LEU A 5 3.09 8.16 0.21
CA LEU A 5 2.02 8.02 1.18
C LEU A 5 1.34 9.38 1.38
N ARG A 6 0.00 9.43 1.31
CA ARG A 6 -0.80 10.61 1.63
C ARG A 6 -1.85 10.25 2.67
N PRO A 7 -1.76 10.77 3.90
CA PRO A 7 -2.77 10.51 4.92
C PRO A 7 -3.97 11.45 4.75
N GLU A 8 -5.16 10.95 5.04
CA GLU A 8 -6.37 11.76 5.22
C GLU A 8 -6.97 11.39 6.57
N TYR A 9 -7.15 12.37 7.47
CA TYR A 9 -7.66 12.14 8.83
C TYR A 9 -8.20 13.42 9.45
N HIS A 10 -8.94 13.28 10.55
CA HIS A 10 -9.57 14.41 11.25
C HIS A 10 -9.14 14.61 12.71
N ASP A 11 -8.53 13.60 13.35
CA ASP A 11 -8.06 13.67 14.74
C ASP A 11 -6.67 13.03 14.83
N ARG A 12 -6.59 11.70 14.69
CA ARG A 12 -5.35 10.94 14.76
C ARG A 12 -4.83 10.57 13.37
N ALA A 13 -3.52 10.69 13.16
CA ALA A 13 -2.86 10.25 11.93
C ALA A 13 -2.88 8.71 11.79
N PRO A 14 -2.98 8.16 10.57
CA PRO A 14 -2.89 6.72 10.33
C PRO A 14 -1.48 6.21 10.64
N LYS A 15 -1.40 4.97 11.14
CA LYS A 15 -0.13 4.24 11.31
C LYS A 15 0.07 3.25 10.19
N MET A 16 1.25 3.27 9.59
CA MET A 16 1.59 2.38 8.50
C MET A 16 2.98 1.79 8.67
N SER A 17 3.10 0.50 8.37
CA SER A 17 4.38 -0.13 8.11
C SER A 17 4.51 -0.52 6.64
N VAL A 18 5.74 -0.43 6.11
CA VAL A 18 6.13 -0.89 4.78
C VAL A 18 7.26 -1.89 4.95
N THR A 19 7.09 -3.07 4.36
CA THR A 19 8.05 -4.17 4.46
C THR A 19 8.36 -4.75 3.08
N LEU A 20 9.59 -5.18 2.87
CA LEU A 20 9.98 -6.03 1.76
C LEU A 20 10.33 -7.40 2.34
N ASN A 21 9.51 -8.41 2.03
CA ASN A 21 9.53 -9.70 2.72
C ASN A 21 9.39 -9.52 4.24
N GLU A 22 10.47 -9.75 5.00
CA GLU A 22 10.51 -9.59 6.46
C GLU A 22 11.21 -8.29 6.89
N ASP A 23 11.87 -7.60 5.96
CA ASP A 23 12.63 -6.38 6.24
C ASP A 23 11.70 -5.17 6.34
N VAL A 24 11.82 -4.44 7.46
CA VAL A 24 11.04 -3.22 7.70
C VAL A 24 11.72 -2.03 7.03
N LEU A 25 11.04 -1.44 6.04
CA LEU A 25 11.48 -0.25 5.32
C LEU A 25 10.99 1.04 6.00
N PHE A 26 9.79 0.98 6.58
CA PHE A 26 9.14 2.09 7.26
C PHE A 26 8.16 1.56 8.30
N ASP A 27 8.06 2.19 9.47
CA ASP A 27 7.02 1.93 10.46
C ASP A 27 6.81 3.15 11.35
N ALA A 28 5.76 3.94 11.08
CA ALA A 28 5.43 5.12 11.88
C ALA A 28 4.00 5.63 11.62
N GLU A 29 3.60 6.63 12.40
CA GLU A 29 2.48 7.52 12.07
C GLU A 29 2.80 8.37 10.83
N VAL A 30 1.84 8.48 9.92
CA VAL A 30 1.95 9.29 8.70
C VAL A 30 1.14 10.57 8.90
N VAL A 31 1.79 11.60 9.44
CA VAL A 31 1.15 12.88 9.80
C VAL A 31 0.93 13.77 8.59
N GLU A 32 1.85 13.71 7.62
CA GLU A 32 1.81 14.46 6.37
C GLU A 32 2.21 13.59 5.19
N ALA A 33 1.95 14.09 3.98
CA ALA A 33 2.32 13.38 2.77
C ALA A 33 3.85 13.19 2.68
N ARG A 34 4.29 11.97 2.41
CA ARG A 34 5.70 11.61 2.37
C ARG A 34 6.04 10.84 1.11
N ASP A 35 7.04 11.33 0.40
CA ASP A 35 7.66 10.62 -0.72
C ASP A 35 8.74 9.67 -0.16
N PHE A 36 8.78 8.45 -0.68
CA PHE A 36 9.75 7.43 -0.35
C PHE A 36 10.54 7.06 -1.60
N GLU A 37 11.85 6.99 -1.44
CA GLU A 37 12.79 6.52 -2.46
C GLU A 37 13.80 5.63 -1.75
N GLN A 38 13.88 4.38 -2.20
CA GLN A 38 14.77 3.39 -1.61
C GLN A 38 15.37 2.51 -2.69
N ASP A 39 16.70 2.41 -2.66
CA ASP A 39 17.44 1.44 -3.44
C ASP A 39 17.30 0.07 -2.77
N LEU A 40 16.88 -0.92 -3.56
CA LEU A 40 16.65 -2.28 -3.09
C LEU A 40 17.75 -3.16 -3.68
N GLU A 41 18.52 -3.82 -2.83
CA GLU A 41 19.41 -4.90 -3.24
C GLU A 41 18.57 -6.16 -3.36
N LEU A 42 18.35 -6.61 -4.60
CA LEU A 42 17.54 -7.78 -4.90
C LEU A 42 18.42 -8.84 -5.57
N GLU A 43 18.24 -10.08 -5.16
CA GLU A 43 18.84 -11.24 -5.81
C GLU A 43 18.11 -11.51 -7.13
N ASP A 44 18.82 -12.02 -8.13
CA ASP A 44 18.22 -12.43 -9.40
C ASP A 44 17.32 -13.66 -9.21
N GLU A 45 16.35 -13.84 -10.12
CA GLU A 45 15.44 -14.98 -10.17
C GLU A 45 14.66 -15.24 -8.86
N SER A 46 14.42 -14.17 -8.09
CA SER A 46 13.85 -14.24 -6.74
C SER A 46 12.48 -13.58 -6.67
N THR A 47 11.64 -14.07 -5.75
CA THR A 47 10.29 -13.52 -5.53
C THR A 47 10.26 -12.66 -4.27
N TYR A 48 9.72 -11.45 -4.41
CA TYR A 48 9.62 -10.49 -3.33
C TYR A 48 8.17 -10.10 -3.05
N LYS A 49 7.89 -9.73 -1.80
CA LYS A 49 6.60 -9.20 -1.37
C LYS A 49 6.81 -7.84 -0.73
N LEU A 50 6.40 -6.79 -1.43
CA LEU A 50 6.25 -5.47 -0.84
C LEU A 50 4.89 -5.40 -0.17
N ARG A 51 4.86 -5.08 1.13
CA ARG A 51 3.62 -5.01 1.91
C ARG A 51 3.51 -3.65 2.58
N PHE A 52 2.38 -3.00 2.35
CA PHE A 52 1.92 -1.83 3.08
C PHE A 52 0.86 -2.30 4.08
N ASN A 53 1.05 -2.03 5.36
CA ASN A 53 0.14 -2.47 6.40
C ASN A 53 -0.38 -1.25 7.16
N LEU A 54 -1.68 -0.96 7.00
CA LEU A 54 -2.40 0.01 7.81
C LEU A 54 -2.83 -0.68 9.11
N TYR A 55 -2.47 -0.11 10.25
CA TYR A 55 -2.76 -0.71 11.55
C TYR A 55 -3.18 0.33 12.58
N ASP A 56 -3.75 -0.15 13.69
CA ASP A 56 -4.22 0.67 14.81
C ASP A 56 -5.31 1.68 14.44
N LYS A 57 -5.99 1.58 13.30
CA LYS A 57 -7.26 2.30 13.07
C LYS A 57 -8.31 1.78 14.05
N GLN A 58 -9.03 2.68 14.69
CA GLN A 58 -10.10 2.41 15.64
C GLN A 58 -11.43 2.93 15.08
N ASP A 59 -12.56 2.42 15.59
CA ASP A 59 -13.89 2.83 15.12
C ASP A 59 -14.10 4.35 15.23
N LYS A 60 -13.53 5.00 16.26
CA LYS A 60 -13.60 6.46 16.46
C LYS A 60 -12.88 7.27 15.38
N ASP A 61 -11.99 6.66 14.61
CA ASP A 61 -11.29 7.33 13.51
C ASP A 61 -12.14 7.39 12.23
N THR A 62 -13.37 6.85 12.26
CA THR A 62 -14.40 7.02 11.23
C THR A 62 -15.65 7.60 11.87
N VAL A 63 -16.17 8.70 11.32
CA VAL A 63 -17.41 9.33 11.78
C VAL A 63 -18.48 9.13 10.72
N VAL A 64 -19.61 8.56 11.13
CA VAL A 64 -20.78 8.36 10.29
C VAL A 64 -21.94 9.27 10.73
N ASP A 65 -22.77 9.69 9.78
CA ASP A 65 -24.02 10.41 10.06
C ASP A 65 -25.17 9.46 10.43
N GLN A 66 -26.37 10.01 10.60
CA GLN A 66 -27.58 9.26 10.98
C GLN A 66 -28.04 8.28 9.89
N ASP A 67 -27.67 8.54 8.63
CA ASP A 67 -28.01 7.70 7.48
C ASP A 67 -26.92 6.64 7.21
N GLY A 68 -25.85 6.64 8.01
CA GLY A 68 -24.71 5.72 7.89
C GLY A 68 -23.66 6.14 6.87
N ASN A 69 -23.72 7.36 6.34
CA ASN A 69 -22.70 7.87 5.42
C ASN A 69 -21.45 8.27 6.20
N ILE A 70 -20.28 7.98 5.63
CA ILE A 70 -19.01 8.42 6.20
C ILE A 70 -18.85 9.93 5.97
N VAL A 71 -18.74 10.69 7.06
CA VAL A 71 -18.55 12.15 7.06
C VAL A 71 -17.09 12.51 7.28
N LYS A 72 -16.36 11.71 8.07
CA LYS A 72 -14.92 11.83 8.28
C LYS A 72 -14.33 10.45 8.35
N ASP A 73 -13.15 10.28 7.78
CA ASP A 73 -12.44 9.02 7.83
C ASP A 73 -10.96 9.22 8.11
N GLN A 74 -10.29 8.14 8.49
CA GLN A 74 -8.84 8.02 8.53
C GLN A 74 -8.42 7.02 7.46
N THR A 75 -7.76 7.50 6.42
CA THR A 75 -7.28 6.69 5.30
C THR A 75 -5.85 7.05 4.95
N ILE A 76 -5.23 6.22 4.13
CA ILE A 76 -3.93 6.51 3.52
C ILE A 76 -3.95 6.12 2.05
N ASN A 77 -3.61 7.06 1.19
CA ASN A 77 -3.40 6.79 -0.23
C ASN A 77 -1.94 6.41 -0.48
N ILE A 78 -1.73 5.38 -1.28
CA ILE A 78 -0.44 4.90 -1.75
C ILE A 78 -0.43 5.13 -3.26
N THR A 79 0.41 6.07 -3.70
CA THR A 79 0.40 6.54 -5.10
C THR A 79 1.81 6.62 -5.66
N GLY A 80 1.94 6.67 -6.99
CA GLY A 80 3.23 6.84 -7.65
C GLY A 80 4.20 5.71 -7.37
N ILE A 81 3.68 4.47 -7.27
CA ILE A 81 4.52 3.29 -7.08
C ILE A 81 5.33 3.07 -8.35
N LYS A 82 6.66 3.14 -8.20
CA LYS A 82 7.62 2.93 -9.28
C LYS A 82 8.73 1.99 -8.86
N PHE A 83 9.21 1.22 -9.81
CA PHE A 83 10.45 0.48 -9.70
C PHE A 83 11.29 0.79 -10.94
N ASP A 84 12.57 1.11 -10.75
CA ASP A 84 13.48 1.55 -11.82
C ASP A 84 12.85 2.60 -12.75
N ASP A 85 12.17 3.57 -12.14
CA ASP A 85 11.39 4.65 -12.78
C ASP A 85 10.19 4.22 -13.65
N ILE A 86 9.89 2.92 -13.73
CA ILE A 86 8.67 2.39 -14.35
C ILE A 86 7.51 2.49 -13.35
N ALA A 87 6.47 3.23 -13.73
CA ALA A 87 5.23 3.32 -12.96
C ALA A 87 4.38 2.07 -13.16
N ILE A 88 3.95 1.47 -12.06
CA ILE A 88 3.18 0.21 -12.09
C ILE A 88 1.76 0.37 -11.53
N ASP A 89 1.47 1.50 -10.90
CA ASP A 89 0.20 1.83 -10.24
C ASP A 89 -1.04 1.61 -11.12
N SER A 90 -0.96 1.88 -12.42
CA SER A 90 -2.08 1.71 -13.35
C SER A 90 -2.43 0.25 -13.69
N ILE A 91 -1.47 -0.67 -13.54
CA ILE A 91 -1.61 -2.09 -13.95
C ILE A 91 -2.07 -2.96 -12.78
N LEU A 92 -1.66 -2.57 -11.57
CA LEU A 92 -1.85 -3.35 -10.36
C LEU A 92 -3.32 -3.72 -10.05
N PRO A 93 -4.34 -2.84 -10.19
CA PRO A 93 -5.72 -3.16 -9.79
C PRO A 93 -6.34 -4.37 -10.50
N TRP A 94 -5.81 -4.75 -11.66
CA TRP A 94 -6.36 -5.82 -12.51
C TRP A 94 -5.72 -7.20 -12.24
N LYS A 95 -4.73 -7.27 -11.34
CA LYS A 95 -3.93 -8.48 -11.09
C LYS A 95 -4.04 -8.92 -9.63
N ILE A 96 -5.25 -9.29 -9.19
CA ILE A 96 -5.54 -9.59 -7.77
C ILE A 96 -4.65 -10.67 -7.13
N ASP A 97 -4.10 -11.59 -7.94
CA ASP A 97 -3.19 -12.64 -7.46
C ASP A 97 -1.84 -12.10 -7.00
N TRP A 98 -1.42 -10.95 -7.54
CA TRP A 98 -0.15 -10.29 -7.23
C TRP A 98 -0.34 -8.96 -6.52
N PHE A 99 -1.51 -8.36 -6.62
CA PHE A 99 -1.87 -7.12 -5.98
C PHE A 99 -3.25 -7.14 -5.37
N TYR A 100 -3.29 -7.16 -4.05
CA TYR A 100 -4.55 -7.15 -3.32
C TYR A 100 -4.42 -6.34 -2.05
N TYR A 101 -5.57 -5.86 -1.60
CA TYR A 101 -5.77 -5.38 -0.26
C TYR A 101 -6.52 -6.44 0.55
N SER A 102 -5.92 -6.88 1.64
CA SER A 102 -6.56 -7.81 2.56
C SER A 102 -6.90 -7.13 3.87
N HIS A 103 -8.17 -7.17 4.23
CA HIS A 103 -8.73 -6.70 5.48
C HIS A 103 -9.91 -7.60 5.86
N ASP A 104 -10.18 -7.76 7.16
CA ASP A 104 -11.33 -8.53 7.67
C ASP A 104 -11.44 -9.96 7.09
N GLY A 105 -10.30 -10.61 6.81
CA GLY A 105 -10.24 -11.95 6.22
C GLY A 105 -10.60 -12.03 4.73
N THR A 106 -10.86 -10.89 4.08
CA THR A 106 -11.20 -10.81 2.64
C THR A 106 -10.00 -10.29 1.85
N ARG A 107 -9.92 -10.64 0.56
CA ARG A 107 -9.00 -10.02 -0.41
C ARG A 107 -9.80 -9.27 -1.46
N THR A 108 -9.44 -8.02 -1.72
CA THR A 108 -10.06 -7.16 -2.71
C THR A 108 -8.99 -6.58 -3.63
N PRO A 109 -9.36 -6.16 -4.85
CA PRO A 109 -8.49 -5.31 -5.65
C PRO A 109 -8.12 -4.05 -4.86
N PHE A 110 -6.83 -3.71 -4.85
CA PHE A 110 -6.40 -2.41 -4.36
C PHE A 110 -6.34 -1.43 -5.53
N TYR A 111 -6.81 -0.21 -5.29
CA TYR A 111 -6.71 0.87 -6.27
C TYR A 111 -5.60 1.82 -5.85
N ASP A 112 -5.80 2.52 -4.74
CA ASP A 112 -4.82 3.44 -4.17
C ASP A 112 -5.01 3.71 -2.68
N THR A 113 -6.16 3.34 -2.09
CA THR A 113 -6.55 3.82 -0.76
C THR A 113 -6.77 2.68 0.22
N MET A 114 -6.12 2.75 1.38
CA MET A 114 -6.40 1.87 2.52
C MET A 114 -7.22 2.64 3.56
N GLY A 115 -8.43 2.17 3.86
CA GLY A 115 -9.32 2.76 4.86
C GLY A 115 -9.64 1.85 6.05
N ARG A 116 -9.11 0.62 6.06
CA ARG A 116 -9.30 -0.38 7.12
C ARG A 116 -7.97 -0.97 7.56
N ASN A 117 -7.90 -1.45 8.79
CA ASN A 117 -6.73 -2.23 9.21
C ASN A 117 -6.54 -3.44 8.30
N GLY A 118 -5.34 -3.62 7.79
CA GLY A 118 -5.05 -4.65 6.81
C GLY A 118 -3.79 -4.38 6.00
N SER A 119 -3.53 -5.24 5.03
CA SER A 119 -2.32 -5.23 4.22
C SER A 119 -2.62 -5.13 2.74
N SER A 120 -2.05 -4.15 2.05
CA SER A 120 -1.88 -4.15 0.60
C SER A 120 -0.56 -4.83 0.25
N VAL A 121 -0.58 -5.81 -0.65
CA VAL A 121 0.58 -6.64 -0.99
C VAL A 121 0.83 -6.62 -2.49
N ILE A 122 2.05 -6.28 -2.89
CA ILE A 122 2.56 -6.44 -4.27
C ILE A 122 3.57 -7.59 -4.27
N THR A 123 3.31 -8.62 -5.05
CA THR A 123 4.24 -9.74 -5.28
C THR A 123 4.86 -9.59 -6.67
N PHE A 124 6.19 -9.60 -6.75
CA PHE A 124 6.92 -9.46 -8.01
C PHE A 124 8.15 -10.37 -8.05
N LYS A 125 8.69 -10.59 -9.25
CA LYS A 125 9.92 -11.35 -9.47
C LYS A 125 11.03 -10.46 -10.03
N THR A 126 12.27 -10.86 -9.80
CA THR A 126 13.46 -10.27 -10.41
C THR A 126 14.00 -11.15 -11.54
N PRO A 127 14.62 -10.56 -12.59
CA PRO A 127 14.70 -9.13 -12.86
C PRO A 127 13.33 -8.51 -13.12
N LEU A 128 13.07 -7.33 -12.54
CA LEU A 128 11.72 -6.77 -12.56
C LEU A 128 11.24 -6.44 -13.98
N TYR A 129 12.16 -6.05 -14.86
CA TYR A 129 11.84 -5.74 -16.25
C TYR A 129 11.20 -6.93 -16.97
N ASP A 130 11.76 -8.12 -16.80
CA ASP A 130 11.23 -9.34 -17.40
C ASP A 130 9.87 -9.69 -16.80
N TRP A 131 9.74 -9.57 -15.47
CA TRP A 131 8.46 -9.75 -14.80
C TRP A 131 7.39 -8.77 -15.31
N LEU A 132 7.73 -7.50 -15.54
CA LEU A 132 6.79 -6.53 -16.09
C LEU A 132 6.38 -6.89 -17.52
N LEU A 133 7.32 -7.27 -18.39
CA LEU A 133 7.02 -7.68 -19.77
C LEU A 133 6.07 -8.88 -19.85
N GLU A 134 6.20 -9.84 -18.94
CA GLU A 134 5.32 -11.02 -18.90
C GLU A 134 3.91 -10.70 -18.40
N ASN A 135 3.74 -9.58 -17.68
CA ASN A 135 2.53 -9.31 -16.91
C ASN A 135 1.76 -8.04 -17.33
N LEU A 136 2.35 -7.19 -18.17
CA LEU A 136 1.71 -6.11 -18.93
C LEU A 136 0.82 -6.65 -20.05
#